data_AF-A0A662VUT4-F1
#
_entry.id   AF-A0A662VUT4-F1
#
_cell.length_a   1.000
_cell.length_b   1.000
_cell.length_c   1.000
_cell.angle_alpha   90.00
_cell.angle_beta   90.00
_cell.angle_gamma   90.00
#
_symmetry.space_group_name_H-M   'P 1'
#
loop_
_entity.id
_entity.type
_entity.pdbx_description
1 polymer ?
#
loop_
_entity_poly.entity_id
_entity_poly.type
_entity_poly.pdbx_seq_one_letter_code
_entity_poly.pdbx_strand_id
1 'polypeptide(L)'
;MKGNEENSVGKLSLDMLIGLSIFLFAFIFIAQFLPSVFADARSDISVFSEAYKVSVLLTEDPGRWINRANPSEKGFHWETEWYKDNISFRPGLAVVGKAGFINLNKLMEFKNATITYGLSYDNDSWIRDVFGLTTPSNSYHVNISMLIPFSTSYRQYFSVNDSGVEIFAIGPPIPDRKVSRYERLVNLPKINDFYDRYSFTSPNPMNENITQTTLTFPIGGAIIYISNITQCTTTYWIKINVTLTNTTSGNTSTTEVFKLENDNCDPANVSAVTGYHSITRELNEGYCELYTNFTETYQESPDQTNVTLRIKNLNGFVELSRVGEIVGDRIVVKLVVTVWEGG
;
A
#
# COMPACT_ATOMS: atom_id res chain seq x y z
N MET A 1 -30.26 -24.31 82.37
CA MET A 1 -29.47 -24.83 81.23
C MET A 1 -28.87 -23.63 80.50
N LYS A 2 -27.57 -23.40 80.72
CA LYS A 2 -26.76 -22.49 79.90
C LYS A 2 -26.58 -23.17 78.54
N GLY A 3 -26.99 -22.51 77.48
CA GLY A 3 -26.78 -22.99 76.12
C GLY A 3 -27.18 -21.92 75.12
N ASN A 4 -26.19 -21.45 74.36
CA ASN A 4 -26.31 -20.75 73.08
C ASN A 4 -26.39 -19.21 73.06
N GLU A 5 -25.46 -18.53 73.72
CA GLU A 5 -25.20 -17.10 73.41
C GLU A 5 -23.72 -16.75 73.14
N GLU A 6 -22.82 -17.75 73.01
CA GLU A 6 -21.41 -17.51 72.64
C GLU A 6 -21.10 -17.80 71.14
N ASN A 7 -22.08 -18.25 70.36
CA ASN A 7 -21.86 -18.72 68.99
C ASN A 7 -21.93 -17.65 67.89
N SER A 8 -22.36 -16.41 68.18
CA SER A 8 -22.51 -15.36 67.15
C SER A 8 -21.26 -14.49 67.02
N VAL A 9 -20.59 -14.17 68.14
CA VAL A 9 -19.41 -13.29 68.16
C VAL A 9 -18.18 -13.99 67.60
N GLY A 10 -17.99 -15.29 67.91
CA GLY A 10 -16.90 -16.09 67.33
C GLY A 10 -17.04 -16.35 65.83
N LYS A 11 -18.28 -16.49 65.33
CA LYS A 11 -18.57 -16.64 63.90
C LYS A 11 -18.32 -15.36 63.12
N LEU A 12 -18.68 -14.19 63.66
CA LEU A 12 -18.41 -12.91 63.02
C LEU A 12 -16.90 -12.64 62.83
N SER A 13 -16.09 -12.99 63.84
CA SER A 13 -14.62 -12.88 63.74
C SER A 13 -14.02 -13.90 62.77
N LEU A 14 -14.57 -15.11 62.71
CA LEU A 14 -14.08 -16.17 61.82
C LEU A 14 -14.44 -15.88 60.35
N ASP A 15 -15.66 -15.42 60.08
CA ASP A 15 -16.11 -15.07 58.74
C ASP A 15 -15.34 -13.85 58.20
N MET A 16 -15.01 -12.88 59.06
CA MET A 16 -14.13 -11.76 58.68
C MET A 16 -12.70 -12.24 58.39
N LEU A 17 -12.15 -13.16 59.19
CA LEU A 17 -10.80 -13.68 58.98
C LEU A 17 -10.71 -14.52 57.70
N ILE A 18 -11.71 -15.36 57.44
CA ILE A 18 -11.83 -16.15 56.21
C ILE A 18 -12.02 -15.21 55.00
N GLY A 19 -12.89 -14.21 55.11
CA GLY A 19 -13.10 -13.21 54.06
C GLY A 19 -11.83 -12.41 53.74
N LEU A 20 -11.10 -11.95 54.76
CA LEU A 20 -9.82 -11.26 54.60
C LEU A 20 -8.76 -12.18 53.99
N SER A 21 -8.74 -13.45 54.37
CA SER A 21 -7.79 -14.44 53.83
C SER A 21 -8.07 -14.75 52.36
N ILE A 22 -9.34 -14.93 51.98
CA ILE A 22 -9.75 -15.10 50.58
C ILE A 22 -9.41 -13.83 49.79
N PHE A 23 -9.67 -12.65 50.34
CA PHE A 23 -9.32 -11.38 49.71
C PHE A 23 -7.81 -11.23 49.53
N LEU A 24 -7.00 -11.50 50.55
CA LEU A 24 -5.54 -11.43 50.48
C LEU A 24 -4.98 -12.45 49.49
N PHE A 25 -5.53 -13.66 49.45
CA PHE A 25 -5.10 -14.70 48.51
C PHE A 25 -5.44 -14.31 47.07
N ALA A 26 -6.66 -13.80 46.83
CA ALA A 26 -7.05 -13.27 45.53
C ALA A 26 -6.24 -12.03 45.13
N PHE A 27 -5.92 -11.15 46.09
CA PHE A 27 -5.11 -9.96 45.86
C PHE A 27 -3.66 -10.31 45.50
N ILE A 28 -3.04 -11.24 46.23
CA ILE A 28 -1.69 -11.74 45.90
C ILE A 28 -1.69 -12.41 44.53
N PHE A 29 -2.71 -13.22 44.24
CA PHE A 29 -2.87 -13.85 42.93
C PHE A 29 -2.94 -12.79 41.82
N ILE A 30 -3.86 -11.82 41.90
CA ILE A 30 -3.98 -10.73 40.91
C ILE A 30 -2.69 -9.90 40.80
N ALA A 31 -2.04 -9.58 41.93
CA ALA A 31 -0.79 -8.83 41.96
C ALA A 31 0.36 -9.57 41.26
N GLN A 32 0.35 -10.91 41.23
CA GLN A 32 1.32 -11.72 40.49
C GLN A 32 1.04 -11.73 38.97
N PHE A 33 -0.22 -11.62 38.54
CA PHE A 33 -0.56 -11.56 37.11
C PHE A 33 -0.41 -10.15 36.51
N LEU A 34 -0.51 -9.11 37.32
CA LEU A 34 -0.46 -7.72 36.84
C LEU A 34 0.83 -7.40 36.04
N PRO A 35 2.04 -7.78 36.47
CA PRO A 35 3.27 -7.56 35.69
C PRO A 35 3.29 -8.33 34.37
N SER A 36 2.73 -9.55 34.34
CA SER A 36 2.72 -10.41 33.14
C SER A 36 1.89 -9.80 32.02
N VAL A 37 0.74 -9.18 32.34
CA VAL A 37 -0.12 -8.53 31.34
C VAL A 37 0.58 -7.34 30.68
N PHE A 38 1.44 -6.63 31.42
CA PHE A 38 2.19 -5.49 30.88
C PHE A 38 3.50 -5.89 30.19
N ALA A 39 4.00 -7.12 30.37
CA ALA A 39 5.22 -7.58 29.73
C ALA A 39 5.01 -7.76 28.21
N ASP A 40 3.93 -8.43 27.81
CA ASP A 40 3.59 -8.63 26.38
C ASP A 40 3.24 -7.32 25.67
N ALA A 41 2.62 -6.37 26.38
CA ALA A 41 2.35 -5.05 25.80
C ALA A 41 3.64 -4.29 25.48
N ARG A 42 4.72 -4.46 26.27
CA ARG A 42 5.97 -3.72 26.08
C ARG A 42 6.77 -4.16 24.86
N SER A 43 6.80 -5.47 24.57
CA SER A 43 7.49 -5.97 23.37
C SER A 43 6.79 -5.49 22.10
N ASP A 44 5.46 -5.54 22.05
CA ASP A 44 4.67 -5.05 20.90
C ASP A 44 4.80 -3.55 20.66
N ILE A 45 4.83 -2.76 21.74
CA ILE A 45 5.03 -1.31 21.65
C ILE A 45 6.40 -0.98 21.02
N SER A 46 7.45 -1.76 21.33
CA SER A 46 8.80 -1.50 20.79
C SER A 46 8.85 -1.71 19.27
N VAL A 47 8.42 -2.87 18.77
CA VAL A 47 8.52 -3.20 17.32
C VAL A 47 7.63 -2.27 16.48
N PHE A 48 6.46 -1.89 17.00
CA PHE A 48 5.58 -0.94 16.31
C PHE A 48 6.20 0.46 16.23
N SER A 49 6.84 0.92 17.31
CA SER A 49 7.53 2.22 17.33
C SER A 49 8.68 2.29 16.32
N GLU A 50 9.35 1.18 16.08
CA GLU A 50 10.42 1.05 15.09
C GLU A 50 9.89 1.12 13.65
N ALA A 51 8.79 0.41 13.35
CA ALA A 51 8.12 0.50 12.05
C ALA A 51 7.61 1.92 11.76
N TYR A 52 7.02 2.57 12.77
CA TYR A 52 6.59 3.96 12.68
C TYR A 52 7.77 4.90 12.39
N LYS A 53 8.86 4.79 13.15
CA LYS A 53 10.07 5.60 13.00
C LYS A 53 10.62 5.52 11.58
N VAL A 54 10.82 4.31 11.05
CA VAL A 54 11.32 4.11 9.68
C VAL A 54 10.35 4.73 8.66
N SER A 55 9.04 4.56 8.84
CA SER A 55 8.05 5.16 7.94
C SER A 55 8.11 6.69 7.93
N VAL A 56 8.29 7.33 9.08
CA VAL A 56 8.43 8.80 9.20
C VAL A 56 9.71 9.27 8.52
N LEU A 57 10.84 8.60 8.81
CA LEU A 57 12.13 8.95 8.22
C LEU A 57 12.11 8.87 6.69
N LEU A 58 11.38 7.91 6.13
CA LEU A 58 11.25 7.79 4.68
C LEU A 58 10.28 8.81 4.09
N THR A 59 9.15 9.05 4.73
CA THR A 59 8.04 9.79 4.11
C THR A 59 8.00 11.28 4.43
N GLU A 60 8.48 11.69 5.59
CA GLU A 60 8.41 13.08 6.04
C GLU A 60 9.76 13.80 5.93
N ASP A 61 10.86 13.05 6.00
CA ASP A 61 12.19 13.60 6.00
C ASP A 61 12.84 13.49 4.60
N PRO A 62 13.47 14.55 4.09
CA PRO A 62 14.16 14.51 2.80
C PRO A 62 15.46 13.71 2.83
N GLY A 63 15.88 13.22 3.99
CA GLY A 63 17.19 12.63 4.20
C GLY A 63 18.28 13.69 4.26
N ARG A 64 19.46 13.29 4.71
CA ARG A 64 20.58 14.20 4.90
C ARG A 64 21.90 13.46 4.76
N TRP A 65 22.93 14.19 4.35
CA TRP A 65 24.30 13.69 4.32
C TRP A 65 25.23 14.68 5.01
N ILE A 66 26.36 14.17 5.51
CA ILE A 66 27.44 14.96 6.11
C ILE A 66 28.79 14.35 5.72
N ASN A 67 29.75 15.20 5.38
CA ASN A 67 31.14 14.80 5.23
C ASN A 67 31.78 14.64 6.62
N ARG A 68 32.30 13.44 6.91
CA ARG A 68 32.95 13.12 8.19
C ARG A 68 34.29 13.84 8.35
N ALA A 69 34.99 14.13 7.25
CA ALA A 69 36.27 14.84 7.27
C ALA A 69 36.08 16.37 7.38
N ASN A 70 34.99 16.91 6.83
CA ASN A 70 34.62 18.32 6.95
C ASN A 70 33.12 18.49 7.26
N PRO A 71 32.71 18.47 8.55
CA PRO A 71 31.30 18.53 8.95
C PRO A 71 30.51 19.78 8.52
N SER A 72 31.19 20.80 8.00
CA SER A 72 30.56 21.98 7.40
C SER A 72 29.92 21.66 6.05
N GLU A 73 30.42 20.65 5.35
CA GLU A 73 29.86 20.11 4.10
C GLU A 73 28.74 19.12 4.42
N LYS A 74 27.51 19.55 4.21
CA LYS A 74 26.29 18.79 4.49
C LYS A 74 25.13 19.28 3.63
N GLY A 75 24.12 18.44 3.45
CA GLY A 75 22.95 18.81 2.67
C GLY A 75 21.82 17.79 2.72
N PHE A 76 20.76 18.05 1.95
CA PHE A 76 19.57 17.21 1.82
C PHE A 76 19.53 16.37 0.54
N HIS A 77 20.55 16.51 -0.32
CA HIS A 77 20.71 15.79 -1.59
C HIS A 77 21.58 14.53 -1.38
N TRP A 78 21.25 13.71 -0.39
CA TRP A 78 22.05 12.54 -0.03
C TRP A 78 22.16 11.53 -1.18
N GLU A 79 21.18 11.53 -2.08
CA GLU A 79 21.08 10.67 -3.24
C GLU A 79 22.22 10.84 -4.26
N THR A 80 22.95 11.97 -4.23
CA THR A 80 24.14 12.19 -5.08
C THR A 80 25.46 12.02 -4.34
N GLU A 81 25.42 11.62 -3.08
CA GLU A 81 26.56 11.71 -2.16
C GLU A 81 26.87 10.38 -1.47
N TRP A 82 25.90 9.48 -1.35
CA TRP A 82 26.00 8.25 -0.56
C TRP A 82 27.17 7.32 -0.97
N TYR A 83 27.57 7.37 -2.24
CA TYR A 83 28.66 6.55 -2.80
C TYR A 83 30.06 7.16 -2.63
N LYS A 84 30.16 8.39 -2.10
CA LYS A 84 31.45 9.08 -1.92
C LYS A 84 32.12 8.66 -0.60
N ASP A 85 33.44 8.71 -0.59
CA ASP A 85 34.22 8.42 0.61
C ASP A 85 33.95 9.43 1.73
N ASN A 86 34.07 8.96 2.98
CA ASN A 86 33.86 9.76 4.19
C ASN A 86 32.47 10.40 4.32
N ILE A 87 31.47 9.92 3.58
CA ILE A 87 30.08 10.38 3.77
C ILE A 87 29.38 9.53 4.83
N SER A 88 28.63 10.20 5.70
CA SER A 88 27.55 9.59 6.48
C SER A 88 26.24 10.16 6.00
N PHE A 89 25.25 9.31 5.78
CA PHE A 89 23.94 9.76 5.34
C PHE A 89 22.82 9.01 6.05
N ARG A 90 21.66 9.66 6.09
CA ARG A 90 20.40 9.07 6.51
C ARG A 90 19.42 9.21 5.34
N PRO A 91 18.92 8.11 4.78
CA PRO A 91 17.98 8.16 3.68
C PRO A 91 16.67 8.78 4.17
N GLY A 92 16.04 9.49 3.25
CA GLY A 92 14.70 10.02 3.36
C GLY A 92 14.23 10.31 1.96
N LEU A 93 12.99 9.96 1.65
CA LEU A 93 12.47 9.95 0.29
C LEU A 93 11.68 11.22 -0.02
N ALA A 94 11.39 12.04 0.99
CA ALA A 94 10.59 13.24 0.81
C ALA A 94 11.30 14.29 -0.06
N VAL A 95 10.50 15.04 -0.82
CA VAL A 95 10.91 16.31 -1.40
C VAL A 95 11.15 17.29 -0.25
N VAL A 96 12.21 18.10 -0.35
CA VAL A 96 12.55 19.09 0.68
C VAL A 96 11.37 20.03 0.89
N GLY A 97 10.89 20.12 2.13
CA GLY A 97 9.76 20.96 2.52
C GLY A 97 8.37 20.40 2.18
N LYS A 98 8.27 19.16 1.67
CA LYS A 98 6.99 18.51 1.31
C LYS A 98 6.93 17.07 1.82
N ALA A 99 6.46 16.90 3.05
CA ALA A 99 6.20 15.59 3.63
C ALA A 99 5.15 14.81 2.83
N GLY A 100 5.35 13.51 2.65
CA GLY A 100 4.48 12.62 1.88
C GLY A 100 4.61 12.75 0.36
N PHE A 101 5.44 13.67 -0.16
CA PHE A 101 5.75 13.77 -1.58
C PHE A 101 7.12 13.16 -1.85
N ILE A 102 7.14 12.04 -2.55
CA ILE A 102 8.34 11.26 -2.75
C ILE A 102 9.12 11.75 -3.96
N ASN A 103 10.43 11.97 -3.78
CA ASN A 103 11.34 12.24 -4.87
C ASN A 103 11.80 10.92 -5.51
N LEU A 104 11.53 10.75 -6.80
CA LEU A 104 11.85 9.52 -7.53
C LEU A 104 13.36 9.22 -7.57
N ASN A 105 14.20 10.25 -7.71
CA ASN A 105 15.64 10.07 -7.72
C ASN A 105 16.12 9.49 -6.38
N LYS A 106 15.60 10.01 -5.26
CA LYS A 106 15.91 9.48 -3.92
C LYS A 106 15.46 8.03 -3.75
N LEU A 107 14.29 7.67 -4.29
CA LEU A 107 13.77 6.30 -4.27
C LEU A 107 14.69 5.35 -5.05
N MET A 108 15.09 5.74 -6.26
CA MET A 108 15.98 4.95 -7.11
C MET A 108 17.37 4.82 -6.50
N GLU A 109 17.94 5.91 -6.00
CA GLU A 109 19.25 5.89 -5.35
C GLU A 109 19.24 5.14 -4.03
N PHE A 110 18.10 5.13 -3.31
CA PHE A 110 17.99 4.27 -2.12
C PHE A 110 18.01 2.79 -2.51
N LYS A 111 17.28 2.41 -3.56
CA LYS A 111 17.30 1.05 -4.12
C LYS A 111 18.72 0.68 -4.57
N ASN A 112 19.41 1.57 -5.28
CA ASN A 112 20.80 1.37 -5.70
C ASN A 112 21.74 1.17 -4.50
N ALA A 113 21.64 2.03 -3.48
CA ALA A 113 22.42 1.90 -2.26
C ALA A 113 22.19 0.54 -1.59
N THR A 114 20.95 0.06 -1.50
CA THR A 114 20.67 -1.27 -0.92
C THR A 114 21.35 -2.40 -1.69
N ILE A 115 21.40 -2.32 -3.02
CA ILE A 115 22.09 -3.29 -3.86
C ILE A 115 23.61 -3.21 -3.65
N THR A 116 24.18 -2.00 -3.64
CA THR A 116 25.63 -1.78 -3.47
C THR A 116 26.13 -2.22 -2.10
N TYR A 117 25.37 -1.96 -1.03
CA TYR A 117 25.72 -2.43 0.31
C TYR A 117 25.34 -3.90 0.55
N GLY A 118 24.93 -4.62 -0.50
CA GLY A 118 24.73 -6.07 -0.47
C GLY A 118 23.54 -6.50 0.39
N LEU A 119 22.47 -5.69 0.43
CA LEU A 119 21.23 -6.08 1.10
C LEU A 119 20.73 -7.38 0.49
N SER A 120 20.78 -8.45 1.28
CA SER A 120 20.40 -9.79 0.87
C SER A 120 19.44 -10.41 1.89
N TYR A 121 18.93 -11.60 1.56
CA TYR A 121 18.08 -12.39 2.44
C TYR A 121 18.70 -12.59 3.85
N ASP A 122 20.01 -12.84 3.90
CA ASP A 122 20.73 -13.16 5.13
C ASP A 122 21.43 -11.95 5.78
N ASN A 123 21.51 -10.81 5.09
CA ASN A 123 22.27 -9.66 5.55
C ASN A 123 21.53 -8.34 5.32
N ASP A 124 20.90 -7.86 6.39
CA ASP A 124 20.28 -6.53 6.48
C ASP A 124 21.02 -5.59 7.44
N SER A 125 22.25 -5.94 7.84
CA SER A 125 23.02 -5.18 8.84
C SER A 125 23.17 -3.70 8.50
N TRP A 126 23.40 -3.38 7.23
CA TRP A 126 23.53 -2.00 6.77
C TRP A 126 22.23 -1.20 6.93
N ILE A 127 21.08 -1.75 6.50
CA ILE A 127 19.80 -1.02 6.61
C ILE A 127 19.40 -0.85 8.08
N ARG A 128 19.77 -1.81 8.93
CA ARG A 128 19.60 -1.71 10.38
C ARG A 128 20.45 -0.61 10.99
N ASP A 129 21.70 -0.46 10.57
CA ASP A 129 22.58 0.63 11.04
C ASP A 129 22.01 1.99 10.62
N VAL A 130 21.63 2.11 9.35
CA VAL A 130 21.10 3.35 8.75
C VAL A 130 19.85 3.87 9.45
N PHE A 131 18.95 2.99 9.86
CA PHE A 131 17.72 3.37 10.57
C PHE A 131 17.81 3.26 12.10
N GLY A 132 18.97 2.86 12.64
CA GLY A 132 19.14 2.64 14.07
C GLY A 132 18.20 1.57 14.61
N LEU A 133 18.10 0.44 13.90
CA LEU A 133 17.34 -0.75 14.25
C LEU A 133 18.16 -1.78 15.04
N THR A 134 19.35 -1.39 15.51
CA THR A 134 20.16 -2.21 16.40
C THR A 134 20.28 -1.49 17.74
N THR A 135 19.82 -2.14 18.80
CA THR A 135 19.95 -1.69 20.18
C THR A 135 20.95 -2.60 20.91
N PRO A 136 21.45 -2.22 22.10
CA PRO A 136 22.35 -3.09 22.87
C PRO A 136 21.74 -4.46 23.22
N SER A 137 20.41 -4.55 23.32
CA SER A 137 19.69 -5.77 23.71
C SER A 137 19.10 -6.54 22.54
N ASN A 138 18.63 -5.85 21.49
CA ASN A 138 17.86 -6.44 20.39
C ASN A 138 18.31 -5.88 19.03
N SER A 139 18.13 -6.68 17.98
CA SER A 139 18.21 -6.22 16.59
C SER A 139 16.85 -6.39 15.93
N TYR A 140 16.47 -5.45 15.05
CA TYR A 140 15.21 -5.49 14.33
C TYR A 140 15.46 -5.55 12.84
N HIS A 141 14.79 -6.48 12.16
CA HIS A 141 14.79 -6.59 10.71
C HIS A 141 13.70 -5.71 10.12
N VAL A 142 13.86 -5.31 8.86
CA VAL A 142 12.90 -4.45 8.18
C VAL A 142 12.68 -4.85 6.72
N ASN A 143 11.41 -4.88 6.31
CA ASN A 143 10.98 -4.94 4.92
C ASN A 143 10.24 -3.63 4.58
N ILE A 144 10.60 -3.00 3.47
CA ILE A 144 9.97 -1.76 3.00
C ILE A 144 9.51 -1.95 1.57
N SER A 145 8.21 -1.80 1.34
CA SER A 145 7.60 -2.06 0.05
C SER A 145 6.58 -0.99 -0.32
N MET A 146 6.48 -0.65 -1.61
CA MET A 146 5.40 0.14 -2.17
C MET A 146 4.36 -0.78 -2.78
N LEU A 147 3.14 -0.64 -2.29
CA LEU A 147 1.98 -1.41 -2.71
C LEU A 147 0.94 -0.48 -3.33
N ILE A 148 0.07 -1.03 -4.18
CA ILE A 148 -1.12 -0.31 -4.60
C ILE A 148 -2.04 -0.08 -3.36
N PRO A 149 -2.84 1.01 -3.33
CA PRO A 149 -3.67 1.33 -2.17
C PRO A 149 -4.66 0.23 -1.74
N PHE A 150 -5.13 -0.59 -2.68
CA PHE A 150 -6.06 -1.70 -2.44
C PHE A 150 -5.44 -2.90 -1.70
N SER A 151 -4.11 -2.93 -1.54
CA SER A 151 -3.42 -4.02 -0.85
C SER A 151 -3.76 -4.11 0.63
N THR A 152 -3.89 -5.33 1.13
CA THR A 152 -4.12 -5.63 2.54
C THR A 152 -2.91 -6.34 3.15
N SER A 153 -2.93 -6.58 4.47
CA SER A 153 -1.88 -7.35 5.15
C SER A 153 -1.78 -8.79 4.64
N TYR A 154 -2.91 -9.40 4.30
CA TYR A 154 -3.03 -10.80 3.86
C TYR A 154 -2.93 -10.96 2.33
N ARG A 155 -3.18 -9.90 1.56
CA ARG A 155 -3.11 -9.90 0.10
C ARG A 155 -2.40 -8.64 -0.38
N GLN A 156 -1.09 -8.76 -0.57
CA GLN A 156 -0.23 -7.67 -0.99
C GLN A 156 -0.09 -7.64 -2.50
N TYR A 157 -0.29 -6.47 -3.09
CA TYR A 157 -0.09 -6.23 -4.51
C TYR A 157 0.91 -5.08 -4.67
N PHE A 158 2.08 -5.41 -5.17
CA PHE A 158 3.17 -4.46 -5.32
C PHE A 158 2.87 -3.42 -6.41
N SER A 159 3.35 -2.20 -6.17
CA SER A 159 3.39 -1.16 -7.19
C SER A 159 4.46 -1.50 -8.22
N VAL A 160 4.07 -1.79 -9.46
CA VAL A 160 4.99 -2.21 -10.53
C VAL A 160 5.02 -1.21 -11.69
N ASN A 161 6.17 -1.11 -12.35
CA ASN A 161 6.30 -0.32 -13.58
C ASN A 161 5.70 -1.06 -14.80
N ASP A 162 5.81 -0.45 -15.98
CA ASP A 162 5.28 -1.01 -17.23
C ASP A 162 5.89 -2.37 -17.62
N SER A 163 7.08 -2.69 -17.13
CA SER A 163 7.74 -3.99 -17.33
C SER A 163 7.34 -5.05 -16.29
N GLY A 164 6.45 -4.71 -15.35
CA GLY A 164 6.05 -5.60 -14.25
C GLY A 164 7.07 -5.69 -13.11
N VAL A 165 8.06 -4.81 -13.08
CA VAL A 165 9.09 -4.78 -12.01
C VAL A 165 8.63 -3.88 -10.88
N GLU A 166 8.77 -4.37 -9.65
CA GLU A 166 8.44 -3.62 -8.43
C GLU A 166 9.24 -2.31 -8.35
N ILE A 167 8.52 -1.20 -8.17
CA ILE A 167 9.10 0.13 -8.08
C ILE A 167 10.00 0.21 -6.85
N PHE A 168 9.49 -0.29 -5.73
CA PHE A 168 10.22 -0.27 -4.48
C PHE A 168 9.82 -1.43 -3.58
N ALA A 169 10.73 -2.37 -3.40
CA ALA A 169 10.63 -3.46 -2.44
C ALA A 169 12.05 -3.81 -2.01
N ILE A 170 12.35 -3.61 -0.72
CA ILE A 170 13.67 -3.84 -0.15
C ILE A 170 13.56 -4.54 1.19
N GLY A 171 14.61 -5.28 1.55
CA GLY A 171 14.71 -6.01 2.80
C GLY A 171 14.35 -7.49 2.66
N PRO A 172 14.63 -8.30 3.70
CA PRO A 172 14.31 -9.72 3.72
C PRO A 172 12.80 -9.96 3.58
N PRO A 173 12.39 -11.15 3.10
CA PRO A 173 10.99 -11.58 3.13
C PRO A 173 10.42 -11.52 4.53
N ILE A 174 9.15 -11.12 4.62
CA ILE A 174 8.42 -11.04 5.88
C ILE A 174 8.28 -12.47 6.44
N PRO A 175 8.75 -12.75 7.66
CA PRO A 175 8.72 -14.10 8.22
C PRO A 175 7.30 -14.48 8.68
N ASP A 176 7.03 -15.78 8.76
CA ASP A 176 5.78 -16.32 9.32
C ASP A 176 5.81 -16.30 10.85
N ARG A 177 5.85 -15.10 11.43
CA ARG A 177 5.82 -14.85 12.88
C ARG A 177 5.23 -13.47 13.16
N LYS A 178 5.19 -13.10 14.44
CA LYS A 178 4.73 -11.78 14.86
C LYS A 178 5.61 -10.69 14.25
N VAL A 179 4.98 -9.78 13.51
CA VAL A 179 5.61 -8.61 12.90
C VAL A 179 4.78 -7.37 13.20
N SER A 180 5.42 -6.19 13.20
CA SER A 180 4.73 -4.91 13.22
C SER A 180 4.73 -4.31 11.83
N ARG A 181 3.57 -3.85 11.37
CA ARG A 181 3.39 -3.29 10.05
C ARG A 181 2.81 -1.88 10.16
N TYR A 182 3.44 -0.93 9.50
CA TYR A 182 2.98 0.46 9.42
C TYR A 182 2.75 0.84 7.95
N GLU A 183 1.58 1.40 7.66
CA GLU A 183 1.20 1.82 6.31
C GLU A 183 1.09 3.34 6.22
N ARG A 184 1.52 3.93 5.10
CA ARG A 184 1.34 5.34 4.78
C ARG A 184 0.96 5.53 3.32
N LEU A 185 0.04 6.44 3.04
CA LEU A 185 -0.19 6.91 1.67
C LEU A 185 0.84 7.98 1.34
N VAL A 186 1.47 7.86 0.17
CA VAL A 186 2.48 8.79 -0.31
C VAL A 186 2.25 9.14 -1.77
N ASN A 187 2.66 10.34 -2.17
CA ASN A 187 2.50 10.87 -3.51
C ASN A 187 3.77 10.66 -4.32
N LEU A 188 3.65 9.93 -5.42
CA LEU A 188 4.67 9.84 -6.46
C LEU A 188 4.39 10.87 -7.56
N PRO A 189 5.45 11.38 -8.23
CA PRO A 189 5.27 12.13 -9.46
C PRO A 189 4.64 11.22 -10.52
N LYS A 190 3.72 11.78 -11.30
CA LYS A 190 3.15 11.10 -12.45
C LYS A 190 4.14 11.15 -13.62
N ILE A 191 4.77 10.02 -13.90
CA ILE A 191 5.72 9.80 -15.01
C ILE A 191 5.17 8.71 -15.92
N ASN A 192 5.59 8.68 -17.19
CA ASN A 192 5.04 7.76 -18.20
C ASN A 192 5.16 6.29 -17.79
N ASP A 193 6.26 5.88 -17.15
CA ASP A 193 6.48 4.49 -16.68
C ASP A 193 5.48 3.98 -15.63
N PHE A 194 4.63 4.86 -15.10
CA PHE A 194 3.68 4.54 -14.03
C PHE A 194 2.23 4.44 -14.51
N TYR A 195 1.94 4.87 -15.74
CA TYR A 195 0.59 4.85 -16.28
C TYR A 195 0.56 4.85 -17.80
N ASP A 196 -0.38 4.09 -18.34
CA ASP A 196 -0.75 4.15 -19.75
C ASP A 196 -1.76 5.28 -19.95
N ARG A 197 -1.60 6.10 -21.00
CA ARG A 197 -2.59 7.11 -21.41
C ARG A 197 -3.07 6.88 -22.84
N TYR A 198 -4.38 6.74 -22.97
CA TYR A 198 -5.06 6.59 -24.25
C TYR A 198 -5.92 7.82 -24.53
N SER A 199 -5.45 8.69 -25.41
CA SER A 199 -6.23 9.85 -25.85
C SER A 199 -7.16 9.44 -26.99
N PHE A 200 -8.39 9.94 -26.95
CA PHE A 200 -9.38 9.66 -27.98
C PHE A 200 -10.01 10.95 -28.47
N THR A 201 -10.12 11.06 -29.78
CA THR A 201 -10.86 12.12 -30.45
C THR A 201 -11.82 11.48 -31.44
N SER A 202 -13.05 11.96 -31.49
CA SER A 202 -14.07 11.47 -32.42
C SER A 202 -14.27 12.54 -33.50
N PRO A 203 -13.47 12.53 -34.59
CA PRO A 203 -13.66 13.45 -35.71
C PRO A 203 -14.95 13.14 -36.49
N ASN A 204 -15.41 11.88 -36.45
CA ASN A 204 -16.72 11.47 -36.94
C ASN A 204 -17.52 10.84 -35.78
N PRO A 205 -18.62 11.46 -35.33
CA PRO A 205 -19.51 10.97 -34.27
C PRO A 205 -20.08 9.57 -34.49
N MET A 206 -20.14 9.10 -35.73
CA MET A 206 -20.64 7.78 -36.07
C MET A 206 -19.59 6.68 -35.86
N ASN A 207 -18.31 7.05 -35.89
CA ASN A 207 -17.20 6.10 -35.75
C ASN A 207 -16.89 5.83 -34.29
N GLU A 208 -16.45 4.60 -34.06
CA GLU A 208 -15.99 4.12 -32.77
C GLU A 208 -14.46 4.09 -32.75
N ASN A 209 -13.86 4.61 -31.69
CA ASN A 209 -12.46 4.40 -31.35
C ASN A 209 -12.35 3.17 -30.47
N ILE A 210 -11.56 2.20 -30.91
CA ILE A 210 -11.28 0.97 -30.19
C ILE A 210 -9.80 0.95 -29.83
N THR A 211 -9.49 0.71 -28.57
CA THR A 211 -8.13 0.53 -28.07
C THR A 211 -8.11 -0.68 -27.17
N GLN A 212 -7.10 -1.53 -27.32
CA GLN A 212 -6.91 -2.72 -26.50
C GLN A 212 -5.53 -2.69 -25.88
N THR A 213 -5.44 -3.07 -24.61
CA THR A 213 -4.18 -3.17 -23.87
C THR A 213 -4.17 -4.38 -22.94
N THR A 214 -2.99 -4.91 -22.67
CA THR A 214 -2.79 -5.99 -21.70
C THR A 214 -2.39 -5.38 -20.37
N LEU A 215 -3.08 -5.74 -19.29
CA LEU A 215 -2.81 -5.19 -17.95
C LEU A 215 -2.69 -6.31 -16.91
N THR A 216 -1.85 -6.06 -15.92
CA THR A 216 -1.80 -6.86 -14.70
C THR A 216 -2.85 -6.37 -13.71
N PHE A 217 -3.65 -7.28 -13.18
CA PHE A 217 -4.65 -6.99 -12.16
C PHE A 217 -4.21 -7.51 -10.78
N PRO A 218 -4.66 -6.87 -9.68
CA PRO A 218 -5.45 -5.64 -9.66
C PRO A 218 -4.67 -4.42 -10.14
N ILE A 219 -5.36 -3.49 -10.77
CA ILE A 219 -4.80 -2.21 -11.20
C ILE A 219 -4.72 -1.24 -10.01
N GLY A 220 -3.71 -0.38 -10.01
CA GLY A 220 -3.50 0.61 -8.96
C GLY A 220 -4.46 1.78 -9.05
N GLY A 221 -4.80 2.21 -10.27
CA GLY A 221 -5.66 3.37 -10.52
C GLY A 221 -6.16 3.41 -11.94
N ALA A 222 -7.37 3.90 -12.16
CA ALA A 222 -7.89 4.15 -13.50
C ALA A 222 -8.87 5.33 -13.48
N ILE A 223 -8.65 6.25 -14.42
CA ILE A 223 -9.51 7.41 -14.60
C ILE A 223 -9.87 7.60 -16.07
N ILE A 224 -11.08 8.10 -16.30
CA ILE A 224 -11.53 8.63 -17.59
C ILE A 224 -11.69 10.13 -17.44
N TYR A 225 -11.15 10.89 -18.37
CA TYR A 225 -11.46 12.30 -18.53
C TYR A 225 -12.20 12.52 -19.85
N ILE A 226 -13.37 13.14 -19.78
CA ILE A 226 -14.19 13.49 -20.94
C ILE A 226 -14.18 15.01 -21.08
N SER A 227 -13.60 15.52 -22.17
CA SER A 227 -13.53 16.97 -22.41
C SER A 227 -14.84 17.51 -22.98
N ASN A 228 -15.39 16.83 -23.98
CA ASN A 228 -16.63 17.22 -24.64
C ASN A 228 -17.22 16.08 -25.46
N ILE A 229 -18.49 16.24 -25.80
CA ILE A 229 -19.23 15.41 -26.75
C ILE A 229 -19.08 16.04 -28.14
N THR A 230 -18.79 15.26 -29.18
CA THR A 230 -18.55 15.82 -30.53
C THR A 230 -19.84 16.31 -31.17
N GLN A 231 -20.89 15.49 -31.14
CA GLN A 231 -22.20 15.83 -31.71
C GLN A 231 -23.34 15.40 -30.81
N CYS A 232 -24.14 16.38 -30.40
CA CYS A 232 -25.16 16.19 -29.38
C CYS A 232 -26.47 15.52 -29.85
N THR A 233 -26.62 15.34 -31.15
CA THR A 233 -27.79 14.69 -31.76
C THR A 233 -27.57 13.19 -32.00
N THR A 234 -26.41 12.66 -31.62
CA THR A 234 -26.04 11.25 -31.80
C THR A 234 -25.71 10.64 -30.46
N THR A 235 -26.06 9.37 -30.27
CA THR A 235 -25.69 8.61 -29.07
C THR A 235 -24.18 8.67 -28.85
N TYR A 236 -23.78 8.90 -27.60
CA TYR A 236 -22.39 8.84 -27.17
C TYR A 236 -22.24 7.81 -26.08
N TRP A 237 -21.07 7.16 -26.05
CA TRP A 237 -20.81 6.14 -25.05
C TRP A 237 -19.33 5.82 -24.85
N ILE A 238 -19.04 5.29 -23.67
CA ILE A 238 -17.80 4.60 -23.32
C ILE A 238 -18.18 3.23 -22.80
N LYS A 239 -17.56 2.18 -23.34
CA LYS A 239 -17.69 0.81 -22.89
C LYS A 239 -16.29 0.26 -22.64
N ILE A 240 -16.09 -0.31 -21.46
CA ILE A 240 -14.83 -0.95 -21.09
C ILE A 240 -15.13 -2.41 -20.83
N ASN A 241 -14.45 -3.27 -21.57
CA ASN A 241 -14.56 -4.69 -21.45
C ASN A 241 -13.25 -5.27 -20.94
N VAL A 242 -13.34 -6.26 -20.04
CA VAL A 242 -12.20 -7.07 -19.63
C VAL A 242 -12.37 -8.45 -20.24
N THR A 243 -11.32 -8.96 -20.86
CA THR A 243 -11.24 -10.29 -21.45
C THR A 243 -10.14 -11.08 -20.78
N LEU A 244 -10.48 -12.25 -20.25
CA LEU A 244 -9.53 -13.25 -19.75
C LEU A 244 -9.36 -14.34 -20.79
N THR A 245 -8.10 -14.72 -21.02
CA THR A 245 -7.74 -15.78 -21.94
C THR A 245 -6.79 -16.74 -21.24
N ASN A 246 -6.94 -18.04 -21.47
CA ASN A 246 -5.87 -19.01 -21.30
C ASN A 246 -5.31 -19.32 -22.70
N THR A 247 -4.07 -18.89 -22.97
CA THR A 247 -3.46 -18.99 -24.31
C THR A 247 -3.12 -20.43 -24.71
N THR A 248 -3.02 -21.34 -23.75
CA THR A 248 -2.74 -22.76 -24.00
C THR A 248 -3.98 -23.51 -24.47
N SER A 249 -5.12 -23.28 -23.81
CA SER A 249 -6.40 -23.93 -24.15
C SER A 249 -7.20 -23.16 -25.21
N GLY A 250 -6.96 -21.85 -25.35
CA GLY A 250 -7.74 -20.95 -26.18
C GLY A 250 -9.07 -20.51 -25.56
N ASN A 251 -9.37 -20.90 -24.32
CA ASN A 251 -10.59 -20.50 -23.63
C ASN A 251 -10.58 -19.00 -23.31
N THR A 252 -11.73 -18.35 -23.49
CA THR A 252 -11.89 -16.91 -23.30
C THR A 252 -13.18 -16.59 -22.56
N SER A 253 -13.15 -15.58 -21.70
CA SER A 253 -14.36 -14.97 -21.14
C SER A 253 -14.23 -13.45 -21.18
N THR A 254 -15.32 -12.77 -21.49
CA THR A 254 -15.35 -11.31 -21.57
C THR A 254 -16.54 -10.78 -20.78
N THR A 255 -16.33 -9.70 -20.05
CA THR A 255 -17.40 -8.96 -19.39
C THR A 255 -17.27 -7.46 -19.65
N GLU A 256 -18.40 -6.76 -19.70
CA GLU A 256 -18.44 -5.29 -19.68
C GLU A 256 -18.37 -4.84 -18.22
N VAL A 257 -17.29 -4.15 -17.85
CA VAL A 257 -17.04 -3.72 -16.46
C VAL A 257 -17.42 -2.27 -16.21
N PHE A 258 -17.50 -1.47 -17.28
CA PHE A 258 -17.93 -0.08 -17.19
C PHE A 258 -18.67 0.32 -18.45
N LYS A 259 -19.78 1.04 -18.24
CA LYS A 259 -20.61 1.58 -19.31
C LYS A 259 -21.13 2.96 -18.94
N LEU A 260 -20.90 3.90 -19.83
CA LEU A 260 -21.56 5.20 -19.85
C LEU A 260 -22.18 5.36 -21.23
N GLU A 261 -23.49 5.51 -21.34
CA GLU A 261 -24.22 5.61 -22.61
C GLU A 261 -25.42 6.55 -22.45
N ASN A 262 -25.61 7.46 -23.41
CA ASN A 262 -26.78 8.35 -23.43
C ASN A 262 -27.12 8.77 -24.87
N ASP A 263 -28.41 8.97 -25.12
CA ASP A 263 -28.97 9.15 -26.47
C ASP A 263 -29.18 10.63 -26.88
N ASN A 264 -28.79 11.60 -26.05
CA ASN A 264 -28.93 13.03 -26.32
C ASN A 264 -28.13 13.89 -25.34
N CYS A 265 -27.75 15.11 -25.77
CA CYS A 265 -27.22 16.13 -24.85
C CYS A 265 -28.34 16.97 -24.24
N ASP A 266 -29.02 16.44 -23.24
CA ASP A 266 -29.65 17.34 -22.26
C ASP A 266 -28.52 18.08 -21.52
N PRO A 267 -28.54 19.43 -21.40
CA PRO A 267 -27.54 20.19 -20.63
C PRO A 267 -27.27 19.61 -19.22
N ALA A 268 -28.28 19.06 -18.55
CA ALA A 268 -28.10 18.37 -17.28
C ALA A 268 -27.22 17.11 -17.43
N ASN A 269 -27.46 16.32 -18.49
CA ASN A 269 -26.71 15.10 -18.81
C ASN A 269 -25.28 15.38 -19.28
N VAL A 270 -25.04 16.50 -19.97
CA VAL A 270 -23.68 16.87 -20.41
C VAL A 270 -22.78 17.10 -19.21
N SER A 271 -23.26 17.85 -18.21
CA SER A 271 -22.49 18.13 -16.99
C SER A 271 -22.19 16.88 -16.15
N ALA A 272 -23.07 15.87 -16.20
CA ALA A 272 -22.87 14.59 -15.54
C ALA A 272 -21.85 13.69 -16.26
N VAL A 273 -21.60 13.94 -17.54
CA VAL A 273 -20.73 13.10 -18.39
C VAL A 273 -19.35 13.72 -18.57
N THR A 274 -19.24 15.04 -18.72
CA THR A 274 -17.94 15.70 -18.85
C THR A 274 -17.20 15.74 -17.52
N GLY A 275 -15.87 15.71 -17.57
CA GLY A 275 -15.02 15.74 -16.38
C GLY A 275 -14.34 14.41 -16.09
N TYR A 276 -13.92 14.24 -14.83
CA TYR A 276 -13.18 13.08 -14.37
C TYR A 276 -14.09 12.04 -13.75
N HIS A 277 -13.90 10.78 -14.16
CA HIS A 277 -14.56 9.60 -13.62
C HIS A 277 -13.50 8.63 -13.13
N SER A 278 -13.53 8.28 -11.85
CA SER A 278 -12.72 7.16 -11.33
C SER A 278 -13.43 5.85 -11.67
N ILE A 279 -12.68 4.89 -12.21
CA ILE A 279 -13.20 3.57 -12.60
C ILE A 279 -12.35 2.44 -12.04
N THR A 280 -11.44 2.76 -11.11
CA THR A 280 -10.48 1.81 -10.53
C THR A 280 -11.19 0.64 -9.86
N ARG A 281 -12.23 0.93 -9.09
CA ARG A 281 -12.97 -0.09 -8.34
C ARG A 281 -13.76 -0.99 -9.28
N GLU A 282 -14.47 -0.39 -10.22
CA GLU A 282 -15.30 -1.07 -11.22
C GLU A 282 -14.46 -2.05 -12.06
N LEU A 283 -13.26 -1.64 -12.47
CA LEU A 283 -12.32 -2.52 -13.17
C LEU A 283 -11.83 -3.68 -12.30
N ASN A 284 -11.44 -3.41 -11.05
CA ASN A 284 -10.90 -4.43 -10.15
C ASN A 284 -11.96 -5.44 -9.71
N GLU A 285 -13.15 -4.98 -9.34
CA GLU A 285 -14.29 -5.83 -8.96
C GLU A 285 -14.76 -6.67 -10.16
N GLY A 286 -14.94 -6.05 -11.33
CA GLY A 286 -15.32 -6.75 -12.55
C GLY A 286 -14.29 -7.79 -13.01
N TYR A 287 -12.99 -7.52 -12.83
CA TYR A 287 -11.94 -8.52 -13.04
C TYR A 287 -12.07 -9.70 -12.07
N CYS A 288 -12.28 -9.45 -10.78
CA CYS A 288 -12.38 -10.51 -9.77
C CYS A 288 -13.58 -11.43 -10.06
N GLU A 289 -14.74 -10.86 -10.37
CA GLU A 289 -15.93 -11.64 -10.74
C GLU A 289 -15.70 -12.46 -12.01
N LEU A 290 -15.09 -11.87 -13.04
CA LEU A 290 -14.77 -12.56 -14.29
C LEU A 290 -13.76 -13.69 -14.07
N TYR A 291 -12.75 -13.48 -13.22
CA TYR A 291 -11.76 -14.49 -12.89
C TYR A 291 -12.39 -15.70 -12.20
N THR A 292 -13.25 -15.48 -11.20
CA THR A 292 -13.99 -16.54 -10.53
C THR A 292 -14.83 -17.33 -11.54
N ASN A 293 -15.65 -16.65 -12.34
CA ASN A 293 -16.48 -17.28 -13.36
C ASN A 293 -15.66 -18.10 -14.37
N PHE A 294 -14.51 -17.57 -14.81
CA PHE A 294 -13.61 -18.28 -15.73
C PHE A 294 -13.08 -19.57 -15.10
N THR A 295 -12.58 -19.49 -13.86
CA THR A 295 -12.04 -20.65 -13.15
C THR A 295 -13.10 -21.72 -12.85
N GLU A 296 -14.32 -21.32 -12.53
CA GLU A 296 -15.43 -22.24 -12.29
C GLU A 296 -15.91 -22.91 -13.59
N THR A 297 -15.94 -22.16 -14.69
CA THR A 297 -16.42 -22.65 -16.00
C THR A 297 -15.42 -23.59 -16.67
N TYR A 298 -14.14 -23.22 -16.69
CA TYR A 298 -13.10 -23.94 -17.43
C TYR A 298 -12.20 -24.81 -16.56
N GLN A 299 -12.30 -24.69 -15.23
CA GLN A 299 -11.43 -25.42 -14.27
C GLN A 299 -9.93 -25.18 -14.49
N GLU A 300 -9.58 -24.01 -15.02
CA GLU A 300 -8.21 -23.58 -15.28
C GLU A 300 -8.03 -22.09 -14.97
N SER A 301 -6.79 -21.62 -14.87
CA SER A 301 -6.48 -20.20 -14.66
C SER A 301 -6.18 -19.50 -15.99
N PRO A 302 -6.65 -18.26 -16.19
CA PRO A 302 -6.24 -17.45 -17.33
C PRO A 302 -4.79 -16.97 -17.15
N ASP A 303 -4.06 -16.83 -18.25
CA ASP A 303 -2.67 -16.37 -18.31
C ASP A 303 -2.54 -14.98 -18.97
N GLN A 304 -3.59 -14.49 -19.63
CA GLN A 304 -3.64 -13.16 -20.24
C GLN A 304 -4.92 -12.42 -19.84
N THR A 305 -4.78 -11.13 -19.53
CA THR A 305 -5.89 -10.21 -19.27
C THR A 305 -5.80 -9.00 -20.19
N ASN A 306 -6.83 -8.80 -21.01
CA ASN A 306 -6.92 -7.68 -21.94
C ASN A 306 -8.05 -6.75 -21.52
N VAL A 307 -7.78 -5.44 -21.57
CA VAL A 307 -8.79 -4.39 -21.42
C VAL A 307 -9.05 -3.77 -22.77
N THR A 308 -10.31 -3.78 -23.20
CA THR A 308 -10.76 -3.17 -24.45
C THR A 308 -11.59 -1.93 -24.12
N LEU A 309 -11.06 -0.77 -24.50
CA LEU A 309 -11.70 0.54 -24.42
C LEU A 309 -12.41 0.81 -25.75
N ARG A 310 -13.71 1.02 -25.68
CA ARG A 310 -14.56 1.31 -26.83
C ARG A 310 -15.26 2.64 -26.60
N ILE A 311 -15.07 3.60 -27.49
CA ILE A 311 -15.50 4.99 -27.27
C ILE A 311 -16.12 5.55 -28.54
N LYS A 312 -17.30 6.16 -28.41
CA LYS A 312 -18.02 6.78 -29.52
C LYS A 312 -18.48 8.18 -29.18
N ASN A 313 -18.29 9.11 -30.13
CA ASN A 313 -18.80 10.48 -30.07
C ASN A 313 -18.34 11.30 -28.84
N LEU A 314 -17.14 11.01 -28.34
CA LEU A 314 -16.54 11.68 -27.18
C LEU A 314 -15.09 12.05 -27.49
N ASN A 315 -14.61 13.11 -26.85
CA ASN A 315 -13.20 13.48 -26.82
C ASN A 315 -12.69 13.46 -25.38
N GLY A 316 -11.44 13.06 -25.19
CA GLY A 316 -10.88 12.91 -23.86
C GLY A 316 -9.68 11.97 -23.80
N PHE A 317 -9.45 11.40 -22.62
CA PHE A 317 -8.44 10.38 -22.42
C PHE A 317 -8.82 9.39 -21.32
N VAL A 318 -8.25 8.19 -21.38
CA VAL A 318 -8.25 7.21 -20.29
C VAL A 318 -6.83 7.07 -19.78
N GLU A 319 -6.65 7.01 -18.48
CA GLU A 319 -5.37 6.70 -17.85
C GLU A 319 -5.50 5.49 -16.93
N LEU A 320 -4.55 4.56 -17.05
CA LEU A 320 -4.53 3.31 -16.29
C LEU A 320 -3.16 3.20 -15.63
N SER A 321 -3.11 3.14 -14.31
CA SER A 321 -1.89 3.01 -13.52
C SER A 321 -1.78 1.64 -12.87
N ARG A 322 -0.59 1.05 -12.99
CA ARG A 322 -0.18 -0.20 -12.33
C ARG A 322 0.51 0.06 -10.98
N VAL A 323 0.77 1.34 -10.70
CA VAL A 323 1.58 1.79 -9.57
C VAL A 323 0.70 2.14 -8.39
N GLY A 324 -0.35 2.91 -8.62
CA GLY A 324 -1.25 3.38 -7.55
C GLY A 324 -2.39 4.20 -8.09
N GLU A 325 -3.13 4.83 -7.19
CA GLU A 325 -4.34 5.58 -7.53
C GLU A 325 -3.97 6.92 -8.18
N ILE A 326 -4.63 7.26 -9.29
CA ILE A 326 -4.35 8.52 -10.01
C ILE A 326 -5.15 9.64 -9.37
N VAL A 327 -4.46 10.65 -8.84
CA VAL A 327 -5.06 11.83 -8.20
C VAL A 327 -4.44 13.09 -8.80
N GLY A 328 -5.15 13.69 -9.76
CA GLY A 328 -4.67 14.89 -10.47
C GLY A 328 -3.37 14.65 -11.23
N ASP A 329 -2.30 15.37 -10.84
CA ASP A 329 -0.95 15.25 -11.40
C ASP A 329 -0.05 14.26 -10.64
N ARG A 330 -0.63 13.43 -9.77
CA ARG A 330 0.09 12.50 -8.89
C ARG A 330 -0.46 11.08 -8.96
N ILE A 331 0.38 10.17 -8.48
CA ILE A 331 0.00 8.79 -8.21
C ILE A 331 0.16 8.54 -6.72
N VAL A 332 -0.91 8.13 -6.06
CA VAL A 332 -0.92 7.81 -4.64
C VAL A 332 -0.65 6.32 -4.47
N VAL A 333 0.40 6.01 -3.72
CA VAL A 333 0.80 4.63 -3.39
C VAL A 333 0.84 4.42 -1.89
N LYS A 334 0.77 3.15 -1.49
CA LYS A 334 0.89 2.75 -0.09
C LYS A 334 2.33 2.32 0.19
N LEU A 335 3.08 3.12 0.95
CA LEU A 335 4.35 2.69 1.52
C LEU A 335 4.07 1.85 2.76
N VAL A 336 4.58 0.62 2.77
CA VAL A 336 4.45 -0.33 3.86
C VAL A 336 5.83 -0.59 4.44
N VAL A 337 5.96 -0.39 5.75
CA VAL A 337 7.14 -0.73 6.53
C VAL A 337 6.76 -1.85 7.49
N THR A 338 7.43 -2.99 7.38
CA THR A 338 7.23 -4.13 8.26
C THR A 338 8.52 -4.39 9.04
N VAL A 339 8.44 -4.45 10.36
CA VAL A 339 9.58 -4.64 11.27
C VAL A 339 9.32 -5.82 12.19
N TRP A 340 10.36 -6.57 12.54
CA TRP A 340 10.29 -7.68 13.49
C TRP A 340 11.62 -7.91 14.21
N GLU A 341 11.60 -8.54 15.37
CA GLU A 341 12.80 -8.84 16.15
C GLU A 341 13.65 -9.94 15.49
N GLY A 342 14.96 -9.73 15.44
CA GLY A 342 15.95 -10.75 15.16
C GLY A 342 15.96 -11.76 16.30
N GLY A 343 15.80 -13.05 15.94
CA GLY A 343 15.77 -14.15 16.90
C GLY A 343 17.15 -14.50 17.44
#